data_AF-A0A4R9EHE5-F1
#
_entry.id   AF-A0A4R9EHE5-F1
#
_cell.length_a   1.000
_cell.length_b   1.000
_cell.length_c   1.000
_cell.angle_alpha   90.00
_cell.angle_beta   90.00
_cell.angle_gamma   90.00
#
_symmetry.space_group_name_H-M   'P 1'
#
loop_
_entity.id
_entity.type
_entity.pdbx_description
1 polymer ?
#
loop_
_entity_poly.entity_id
_entity_poly.type
_entity_poly.pdbx_seq_one_letter_code
_entity_poly.pdbx_strand_id
1 'polypeptide(L)'
;MLLGVRHHGPGSARAVRAALQEAAPRVVLIEGPPEADALVPLAADEGMRPPVALLAHVVDEPGRSAFWPLAEFSPEWVAIRWAAGAGVPVRFMDLPAAHSLAWVESAADPDADVDVNVDVDADADADADADAVRIDPFPSSQLRSSRGDPIAVLAETAGYDDPERWWEDVVEHRGTGGDVFAPFEALGEAMGVLREEYGSGGHDRDLVREAYMRIQLHAAQREFGGDRVAVVCGAWHVPALRRKATLAADRALLKGLPKVKVDMTWVPWTHRRLARASGYGAGIASPGWYGHLFSVPDRPVERWLTKVARLLRDEDRVVSSAHVIEAVRLADTLAVMRGRPLPGLSETTDAVRSVLCEGSDVPLSLVHDKLVVGDVLGEVPDSAPAVPLQRDLTRLQRKLRLKPEALERELELDLRKETDAARSRLLHRLRLLGIGWGEPAESRGSTGTFRETWRLRWEPELSVRVAEAGVWGTTAVSYTQLRAHETL
;
A
#
# COMPACT_ATOMS: atom_id res chain seq x y z
N MET A 1 5.00 4.72 -25.69
CA MET A 1 5.98 4.10 -24.79
C MET A 1 5.23 3.35 -23.68
N LEU A 2 5.59 2.10 -23.39
CA LEU A 2 4.98 1.29 -22.33
C LEU A 2 6.03 0.96 -21.28
N LEU A 3 5.84 1.42 -20.05
CA LEU A 3 6.74 1.24 -18.91
C LEU A 3 6.11 0.22 -17.96
N GLY A 4 6.34 -1.06 -18.25
CA GLY A 4 5.90 -2.17 -17.41
C GLY A 4 6.69 -2.23 -16.11
N VAL A 5 6.01 -2.20 -14.97
CA VAL A 5 6.65 -2.15 -13.64
C VAL A 5 6.07 -3.18 -12.68
N ARG A 6 6.74 -3.32 -11.54
CA ARG A 6 6.08 -3.71 -10.29
C ARG A 6 5.66 -2.44 -9.56
N HIS A 7 4.44 -2.38 -9.04
CA HIS A 7 3.82 -1.18 -8.42
C HIS A 7 4.61 -0.57 -7.26
N HIS A 8 5.56 -1.30 -6.71
CA HIS A 8 6.42 -0.83 -5.63
C HIS A 8 7.83 -1.40 -5.79
N GLY A 9 8.79 -0.53 -6.07
CA GLY A 9 10.18 -0.90 -6.26
C GLY A 9 11.06 0.33 -6.47
N PRO A 10 12.07 0.59 -5.62
CA PRO A 10 12.88 1.81 -5.69
C PRO A 10 13.61 2.01 -7.03
N GLY A 11 14.24 0.97 -7.56
CA GLY A 11 14.86 0.87 -8.88
C GLY A 11 13.84 1.00 -10.01
N SER A 12 12.69 0.33 -9.93
CA SER A 12 11.60 0.50 -10.90
C SER A 12 11.13 1.97 -10.97
N ALA A 13 10.96 2.61 -9.82
CA ALA A 13 10.55 4.01 -9.72
C ALA A 13 11.63 4.97 -10.26
N ARG A 14 12.92 4.69 -10.01
CA ARG A 14 14.04 5.42 -10.63
C ARG A 14 14.07 5.26 -12.14
N ALA A 15 13.87 4.04 -12.65
CA ALA A 15 13.86 3.75 -14.07
C ALA A 15 12.72 4.47 -14.78
N VAL A 16 11.51 4.50 -14.20
CA VAL A 16 10.37 5.24 -14.76
C VAL A 16 10.69 6.73 -14.83
N ARG A 17 11.26 7.32 -13.77
CA ARG A 17 11.68 8.72 -13.80
C ARG A 17 12.68 9.00 -14.91
N ALA A 18 13.70 8.16 -15.06
CA ALA A 18 14.72 8.31 -16.10
C ALA A 18 14.10 8.20 -17.50
N ALA A 19 13.24 7.21 -17.73
CA ALA A 19 12.54 7.01 -19.00
C ALA A 19 11.63 8.20 -19.36
N LEU A 20 10.91 8.76 -18.38
CA LEU A 20 10.07 9.95 -18.60
C LEU A 20 10.89 11.21 -18.88
N GLN A 21 12.03 11.37 -18.20
CA GLN A 21 12.97 12.48 -18.44
C GLN A 21 13.55 12.42 -19.86
N GLU A 22 13.94 11.24 -20.32
CA GLU A 22 14.50 11.03 -21.67
C GLU A 22 13.44 11.19 -22.76
N ALA A 23 12.27 10.57 -22.59
CA ALA A 23 11.23 10.54 -23.62
C ALA A 23 10.41 11.84 -23.72
N ALA A 24 10.31 12.60 -22.61
CA ALA A 24 9.51 13.82 -22.51
C ALA A 24 8.09 13.71 -23.14
N PRO A 25 7.26 12.75 -22.69
CA PRO A 25 5.93 12.54 -23.26
C PRO A 25 5.01 13.75 -23.04
N ARG A 26 3.97 13.86 -23.88
CA ARG A 26 2.91 14.88 -23.76
C ARG A 26 1.76 14.47 -22.86
N VAL A 27 1.66 13.21 -22.49
CA VAL A 27 0.70 12.68 -21.52
C VAL A 27 1.26 11.41 -20.90
N VAL A 28 0.97 11.21 -19.61
CA VAL A 28 1.29 9.98 -18.90
C VAL A 28 -0.01 9.27 -18.52
N LEU A 29 -0.15 8.03 -18.96
CA LEU A 29 -1.26 7.17 -18.54
C LEU A 29 -0.79 6.27 -17.39
N ILE A 30 -1.59 6.17 -16.34
CA ILE A 30 -1.28 5.40 -15.14
C ILE A 30 -2.31 4.28 -14.96
N GLU A 31 -1.86 3.09 -14.58
CA GLU A 31 -2.77 2.04 -14.13
C GLU A 31 -3.48 2.47 -12.84
N GLY A 32 -4.80 2.57 -12.93
CA GLY A 32 -5.68 2.92 -11.85
C GLY A 32 -7.03 3.43 -12.40
N PRO A 33 -8.01 3.62 -11.53
CA PRO A 33 -9.36 3.98 -11.94
C PRO A 33 -9.45 5.45 -12.42
N PRO A 34 -10.11 5.74 -13.55
CA PRO A 34 -10.28 7.08 -14.11
C PRO A 34 -10.98 8.08 -13.16
N GLU A 35 -11.75 7.60 -12.18
CA GLU A 35 -12.32 8.46 -11.13
C GLU A 35 -11.23 9.24 -10.35
N ALA A 36 -9.99 8.72 -10.31
CA ALA A 36 -8.86 9.38 -9.66
C ALA A 36 -8.28 10.57 -10.43
N ASP A 37 -8.66 10.78 -11.70
CA ASP A 37 -8.11 11.87 -12.55
C ASP A 37 -8.27 13.25 -11.88
N ALA A 38 -9.41 13.48 -11.24
CA ALA A 38 -9.71 14.73 -10.55
C ALA A 38 -8.83 14.96 -9.30
N LEU A 39 -8.23 13.89 -8.76
CA LEU A 39 -7.39 13.92 -7.56
C LEU A 39 -5.90 14.06 -7.86
N VAL A 40 -5.48 13.90 -9.13
CA VAL A 40 -4.08 14.05 -9.58
C VAL A 40 -3.45 15.38 -9.12
N PRO A 41 -4.13 16.55 -9.22
CA PRO A 41 -3.50 17.82 -8.82
C PRO A 41 -3.06 17.85 -7.35
N LEU A 42 -3.75 17.12 -6.46
CA LEU A 42 -3.39 17.03 -5.05
C LEU A 42 -2.07 16.31 -4.83
N ALA A 43 -1.68 15.41 -5.74
CA ALA A 43 -0.39 14.76 -5.67
C ALA A 43 0.78 15.74 -5.80
N ALA A 44 0.56 16.95 -6.35
CA ALA A 44 1.58 18.01 -6.43
C ALA A 44 1.74 18.82 -5.13
N ASP A 45 0.77 18.77 -4.22
CA ASP A 45 0.77 19.51 -2.96
C ASP A 45 1.95 19.09 -2.05
N GLU A 46 2.56 20.03 -1.33
CA GLU A 46 3.68 19.75 -0.41
C GLU A 46 3.23 19.01 0.87
N GLY A 47 1.95 19.16 1.24
CA GLY A 47 1.31 18.44 2.33
C GLY A 47 0.93 17.00 1.97
N MET A 48 1.10 16.58 0.71
CA MET A 48 0.86 15.21 0.27
C MET A 48 2.14 14.39 0.40
N ARG A 49 2.21 13.54 1.43
CA ARG A 49 3.40 12.74 1.75
C ARG A 49 3.04 11.25 1.78
N PRO A 50 3.57 10.43 0.87
CA PRO A 50 3.34 8.99 0.90
C PRO A 50 3.93 8.34 2.17
N PRO A 51 3.44 7.15 2.58
CA PRO A 51 2.50 6.31 1.87
C PRO A 51 1.05 6.81 1.95
N VAL A 52 0.37 6.89 0.81
CA VAL A 52 -1.04 7.31 0.67
C VAL A 52 -1.79 6.27 -0.17
N ALA A 53 -3.11 6.27 -0.12
CA ALA A 53 -3.90 5.41 -1.00
C ALA A 53 -5.03 6.22 -1.64
N LEU A 54 -5.35 5.90 -2.90
CA LEU A 54 -6.67 6.22 -3.43
C LEU A 54 -7.67 5.29 -2.77
N LEU A 55 -8.70 5.85 -2.14
CA LEU A 55 -9.85 5.14 -1.59
C LEU A 55 -11.02 5.39 -2.53
N ALA A 56 -11.53 4.33 -3.16
CA ALA A 56 -12.86 4.33 -3.77
C ALA A 56 -13.86 3.70 -2.81
N HIS A 57 -15.06 4.24 -2.70
CA HIS A 57 -16.15 3.58 -2.00
C HIS A 57 -17.49 3.77 -2.73
N VAL A 58 -18.41 2.83 -2.54
CA VAL A 58 -19.79 2.99 -2.99
C VAL A 58 -20.46 4.08 -2.16
N VAL A 59 -21.16 5.01 -2.81
CA VAL A 59 -21.73 6.21 -2.14
C VAL A 59 -22.76 5.82 -1.08
N ASP A 60 -23.60 4.83 -1.37
CA ASP A 60 -24.69 4.40 -0.50
C ASP A 60 -24.29 3.25 0.45
N GLU A 61 -23.12 2.63 0.21
CA GLU A 61 -22.58 1.51 1.01
C GLU A 61 -21.05 1.65 1.18
N PRO A 62 -20.54 2.61 1.98
CA PRO A 62 -19.10 2.90 2.01
C PRO A 62 -18.19 1.77 2.49
N GLY A 63 -18.75 0.76 3.17
CA GLY A 63 -18.02 -0.47 3.51
C GLY A 63 -17.57 -1.26 2.28
N ARG A 64 -18.23 -1.08 1.14
CA ARG A 64 -17.74 -1.55 -0.16
C ARG A 64 -16.74 -0.54 -0.71
N SER A 65 -15.47 -0.80 -0.43
CA SER A 65 -14.36 0.07 -0.79
C SER A 65 -13.17 -0.67 -1.38
N ALA A 66 -12.35 0.05 -2.13
CA ALA A 66 -11.11 -0.44 -2.71
C ALA A 66 -10.00 0.60 -2.53
N PHE A 67 -8.77 0.09 -2.40
CA PHE A 67 -7.59 0.92 -2.14
C PHE A 67 -6.52 0.67 -3.20
N TRP A 68 -5.93 1.75 -3.69
CA TRP A 68 -4.72 1.72 -4.51
C TRP A 68 -3.61 2.42 -3.72
N PRO A 69 -2.85 1.68 -2.89
CA PRO A 69 -1.80 2.26 -2.09
C PRO A 69 -0.60 2.64 -2.96
N LEU A 70 0.04 3.75 -2.61
CA LEU A 70 1.21 4.32 -3.28
C LEU A 70 2.23 4.75 -2.22
N ALA A 71 3.50 4.45 -2.49
CA ALA A 71 4.63 4.86 -1.67
C ALA A 71 5.52 5.84 -2.45
N GLU A 72 6.50 6.46 -1.78
CA GLU A 72 7.51 7.29 -2.46
C GLU A 72 8.27 6.54 -3.55
N PHE A 73 8.42 5.22 -3.37
CA PHE A 73 9.07 4.28 -4.27
C PHE A 73 8.08 3.51 -5.17
N SER A 74 6.84 3.99 -5.30
CA SER A 74 5.92 3.51 -6.33
C SER A 74 6.24 4.20 -7.67
N PRO A 75 6.46 3.44 -8.76
CA PRO A 75 6.71 4.04 -10.07
C PRO A 75 5.57 4.94 -10.56
N GLU A 76 4.32 4.58 -10.26
CA GLU A 76 3.12 5.37 -10.55
C GLU A 76 3.14 6.71 -9.81
N TRP A 77 3.49 6.69 -8.51
CA TRP A 77 3.63 7.91 -7.72
C TRP A 77 4.71 8.83 -8.28
N VAL A 78 5.87 8.26 -8.64
CA VAL A 78 6.96 9.00 -9.26
C VAL A 78 6.56 9.57 -10.61
N ALA A 79 5.81 8.83 -11.42
CA ALA A 79 5.31 9.30 -12.71
C ALA A 79 4.32 10.46 -12.55
N ILE A 80 3.39 10.37 -11.59
CA ILE A 80 2.45 11.44 -11.26
C ILE A 80 3.20 12.70 -10.82
N ARG A 81 4.16 12.57 -9.89
CA ARG A 81 4.96 13.70 -9.39
C ARG A 81 5.83 14.34 -10.48
N TRP A 82 6.44 13.51 -11.34
CA TRP A 82 7.21 13.99 -12.48
C TRP A 82 6.33 14.79 -13.44
N ALA A 83 5.17 14.24 -13.82
CA ALA A 83 4.25 14.87 -14.76
C ALA A 83 3.70 16.18 -14.21
N ALA A 84 3.33 16.22 -12.93
CA ALA A 84 2.92 17.45 -12.25
C ALA A 84 4.01 18.53 -12.29
N GLY A 85 5.27 18.16 -12.01
CA GLY A 85 6.41 19.09 -12.08
C GLY A 85 6.73 19.56 -13.51
N ALA A 86 6.48 18.73 -14.52
CA ALA A 86 6.69 19.04 -15.93
C ALA A 86 5.49 19.73 -16.61
N GLY A 87 4.36 19.89 -15.92
CA GLY A 87 3.11 20.39 -16.50
C GLY A 87 2.50 19.44 -17.55
N VAL A 88 2.84 18.15 -17.47
CA VAL A 88 2.32 17.10 -18.37
C VAL A 88 1.04 16.52 -17.76
N PRO A 89 -0.06 16.39 -18.53
CA PRO A 89 -1.29 15.78 -18.03
C PRO A 89 -1.09 14.31 -17.67
N VAL A 90 -1.76 13.89 -16.61
CA VAL A 90 -1.87 12.49 -16.19
C VAL A 90 -3.31 12.04 -16.36
N ARG A 91 -3.51 10.80 -16.84
CA ARG A 91 -4.82 10.14 -16.85
C ARG A 91 -4.70 8.71 -16.36
N PHE A 92 -5.60 8.30 -15.51
CA PHE A 92 -5.78 6.92 -15.12
C PHE A 92 -6.52 6.16 -16.22
N MET A 93 -6.08 4.94 -16.50
CA MET A 93 -6.52 4.20 -17.69
C MET A 93 -7.02 2.79 -17.42
N ASP A 94 -7.14 2.36 -16.17
CA ASP A 94 -7.67 1.04 -15.83
C ASP A 94 -9.21 1.06 -15.71
N LEU A 95 -9.82 -0.10 -15.53
CA LEU A 95 -11.25 -0.25 -15.40
C LEU A 95 -11.81 0.67 -14.30
N PRO A 96 -12.90 1.43 -14.57
CA PRO A 96 -13.54 2.28 -13.58
C PRO A 96 -13.86 1.55 -12.28
N ALA A 97 -13.60 2.21 -11.15
CA ALA A 97 -13.92 1.68 -9.83
C ALA A 97 -15.42 1.36 -9.71
N ALA A 98 -16.27 2.11 -10.42
CA ALA A 98 -17.70 1.87 -10.53
C ALA A 98 -18.08 0.47 -11.06
N HIS A 99 -17.26 -0.13 -11.93
CA HIS A 99 -17.49 -1.49 -12.43
C HIS A 99 -16.84 -2.53 -11.52
N SER A 100 -15.61 -2.26 -11.08
CA SER A 100 -14.87 -3.12 -10.16
C SER A 100 -15.67 -3.38 -8.87
N LEU A 101 -16.19 -2.33 -8.22
CA LEU A 101 -16.95 -2.45 -6.97
C LEU A 101 -18.35 -3.06 -7.15
N ALA A 102 -18.93 -3.00 -8.35
CA ALA A 102 -20.20 -3.66 -8.66
C ALA A 102 -20.02 -5.18 -8.81
N TRP A 103 -18.86 -5.62 -9.33
CA TRP A 103 -18.55 -7.02 -9.53
C TRP A 103 -18.24 -7.81 -8.26
N VAL A 104 -17.89 -7.14 -7.14
CA VAL A 104 -17.70 -7.80 -5.84
C VAL A 104 -19.01 -8.45 -5.39
N GLU A 105 -20.10 -7.70 -5.53
CA GLU A 105 -21.43 -8.06 -5.05
C GLU A 105 -22.02 -9.23 -5.83
N SER A 106 -21.86 -9.24 -7.16
CA SER A 106 -22.39 -10.34 -7.99
C SER A 106 -21.67 -11.68 -7.81
N ALA A 107 -20.50 -11.72 -7.15
CA ALA A 107 -19.76 -12.94 -6.84
C ALA A 107 -20.08 -13.49 -5.43
N ALA A 108 -20.72 -12.69 -4.58
CA ALA A 108 -21.21 -13.10 -3.27
C ALA A 108 -22.65 -13.64 -3.43
N ASP A 109 -22.78 -14.87 -3.92
CA ASP A 109 -24.07 -15.59 -3.95
C ASP A 109 -24.42 -16.07 -2.51
N PRO A 110 -25.58 -15.70 -1.94
CA PRO A 110 -25.97 -16.11 -0.59
C PRO A 110 -26.25 -17.61 -0.42
N ASP A 111 -26.39 -18.38 -1.51
CA ASP A 111 -26.81 -19.80 -1.50
C ASP A 111 -25.68 -20.81 -1.76
N ALA A 112 -24.41 -20.42 -1.65
CA ALA A 112 -23.29 -21.36 -1.72
C ALA A 112 -23.08 -22.07 -0.36
N ASP A 113 -23.98 -23.00 -0.02
CA ASP A 113 -23.71 -24.05 0.98
C ASP A 113 -22.52 -24.89 0.49
N VAL A 114 -21.34 -24.59 1.04
CA VAL A 114 -20.18 -25.48 0.94
C VAL A 114 -20.05 -26.19 2.29
N ASP A 115 -20.66 -27.38 2.36
CA ASP A 115 -20.34 -28.40 3.35
C ASP A 115 -18.82 -28.69 3.29
N VAL A 116 -18.08 -28.17 4.26
CA VAL A 116 -16.72 -28.62 4.53
C VAL A 116 -16.70 -29.23 5.93
N ASN A 117 -17.04 -30.52 6.00
CA ASN A 117 -16.68 -31.34 7.14
C ASN A 117 -15.15 -31.41 7.23
N VAL A 118 -14.58 -30.73 8.23
CA VAL A 118 -13.24 -31.04 8.74
C VAL A 118 -13.42 -31.34 10.22
N ASP A 119 -13.31 -32.61 10.56
CA ASP A 119 -13.20 -33.09 11.94
C ASP A 119 -11.98 -32.41 12.59
N VAL A 120 -12.19 -31.67 13.67
CA VAL A 120 -11.13 -31.28 14.59
C VAL A 120 -11.61 -31.52 16.01
N ASP A 121 -10.93 -32.44 16.68
CA ASP A 121 -11.11 -32.77 18.08
C ASP A 121 -11.00 -31.54 18.99
N ALA A 122 -11.80 -31.61 20.06
CA ALA A 122 -12.05 -30.61 21.09
C ALA A 122 -10.83 -30.30 21.98
N ASP A 123 -10.65 -29.02 22.35
CA ASP A 123 -10.97 -28.52 23.71
C ASP A 123 -10.48 -27.06 23.94
N ALA A 124 -11.28 -26.34 24.75
CA ALA A 124 -11.04 -25.07 25.46
C ALA A 124 -11.60 -23.73 24.90
N ASP A 125 -12.89 -23.52 25.20
CA ASP A 125 -13.54 -22.35 25.85
C ASP A 125 -13.46 -20.91 25.30
N ALA A 126 -14.50 -20.57 24.53
CA ALA A 126 -15.55 -19.54 24.73
C ALA A 126 -15.27 -18.22 25.50
N ASP A 127 -15.39 -17.08 24.79
CA ASP A 127 -16.53 -16.12 24.83
C ASP A 127 -16.08 -14.67 24.54
N ALA A 128 -16.47 -14.12 23.38
CA ALA A 128 -16.76 -12.69 23.17
C ALA A 128 -17.40 -12.43 21.79
N ASP A 129 -18.70 -12.16 21.86
CA ASP A 129 -19.64 -11.45 20.98
C ASP A 129 -19.30 -11.05 19.52
N ALA A 130 -20.26 -11.47 18.69
CA ALA A 130 -20.75 -10.98 17.40
C ALA A 130 -20.64 -9.46 17.13
N ASP A 131 -19.79 -9.09 16.17
CA ASP A 131 -20.07 -8.16 15.04
C ASP A 131 -18.82 -7.96 14.17
N ALA A 132 -18.18 -9.06 13.76
CA ALA A 132 -17.06 -9.02 12.83
C ALA A 132 -17.58 -8.77 11.41
N VAL A 133 -17.71 -7.48 11.04
CA VAL A 133 -18.04 -7.05 9.68
C VAL A 133 -17.02 -7.66 8.71
N ARG A 134 -17.50 -8.55 7.83
CA ARG A 134 -16.75 -9.09 6.70
C ARG A 134 -16.46 -7.97 5.73
N ILE A 135 -15.22 -7.51 5.74
CA ILE A 135 -14.69 -6.56 4.80
C ILE A 135 -14.01 -7.39 3.69
N ASP A 136 -14.72 -7.59 2.57
CA ASP A 136 -14.23 -8.44 1.48
C ASP A 136 -13.10 -7.72 0.68
N PRO A 137 -11.93 -8.36 0.50
CA PRO A 137 -10.81 -7.79 -0.26
C PRO A 137 -11.18 -7.57 -1.73
N PHE A 138 -10.83 -6.41 -2.31
CA PHE A 138 -10.77 -6.25 -3.77
C PHE A 138 -9.33 -6.08 -4.25
N PRO A 139 -8.95 -6.70 -5.38
CA PRO A 139 -7.59 -7.12 -5.60
C PRO A 139 -6.77 -5.99 -6.21
N SER A 140 -6.01 -5.28 -5.40
CA SER A 140 -4.70 -4.77 -5.82
C SER A 140 -3.78 -5.99 -5.96
N SER A 141 -3.79 -6.64 -7.14
CA SER A 141 -2.89 -7.75 -7.51
C SER A 141 -2.93 -9.04 -6.66
N GLN A 142 -3.82 -9.16 -5.66
CA GLN A 142 -3.88 -10.29 -4.75
C GLN A 142 -5.13 -11.16 -4.95
N LEU A 143 -5.11 -11.99 -5.99
CA LEU A 143 -5.67 -13.35 -5.96
C LEU A 143 -4.69 -14.24 -6.74
N ARG A 144 -3.50 -14.41 -6.17
CA ARG A 144 -2.60 -15.50 -6.55
C ARG A 144 -3.23 -16.80 -6.06
N SER A 145 -4.07 -17.43 -6.88
CA SER A 145 -4.53 -18.79 -6.65
C SER A 145 -4.13 -19.73 -7.79
N SER A 146 -3.73 -20.93 -7.36
CA SER A 146 -3.50 -22.20 -8.07
C SER A 146 -2.62 -22.28 -9.34
N ARG A 147 -2.17 -21.17 -9.96
CA ARG A 147 -1.31 -21.22 -11.17
C ARG A 147 -0.02 -20.37 -11.15
N GLY A 148 0.39 -19.91 -9.98
CA GLY A 148 1.72 -19.31 -9.75
C GLY A 148 1.81 -17.81 -10.04
N ASP A 149 2.61 -17.11 -9.24
CA ASP A 149 3.00 -15.72 -9.49
C ASP A 149 3.95 -15.64 -10.70
N PRO A 150 3.68 -14.82 -11.72
CA PRO A 150 4.57 -14.63 -12.87
C PRO A 150 6.01 -14.32 -12.47
N ILE A 151 6.22 -13.51 -11.41
CA ILE A 151 7.57 -13.19 -10.92
C ILE A 151 8.22 -14.41 -10.26
N ALA A 152 7.45 -15.21 -9.52
CA ALA A 152 7.94 -16.44 -8.93
C ALA A 152 8.36 -17.47 -9.98
N VAL A 153 7.60 -17.60 -11.08
CA VAL A 153 7.96 -18.50 -12.19
C VAL A 153 9.27 -18.04 -12.85
N LEU A 154 9.45 -16.74 -13.07
CA LEU A 154 10.70 -16.20 -13.61
C LEU A 154 11.88 -16.42 -12.66
N ALA A 155 11.65 -16.23 -11.36
CA ALA A 155 12.66 -16.45 -10.33
C ALA A 155 13.09 -17.92 -10.27
N GLU A 156 12.14 -18.85 -10.20
CA GLU A 156 12.41 -20.28 -10.18
C GLU A 156 13.15 -20.73 -11.46
N THR A 157 12.72 -20.24 -12.63
CA THR A 157 13.38 -20.53 -13.91
C THR A 157 14.80 -19.99 -13.96
N ALA A 158 15.07 -18.87 -13.29
CA ALA A 158 16.40 -18.29 -13.14
C ALA A 158 17.25 -18.95 -12.03
N GLY A 159 16.71 -19.95 -11.33
CA GLY A 159 17.39 -20.67 -10.24
C GLY A 159 17.34 -19.97 -8.89
N TYR A 160 16.43 -19.03 -8.68
CA TYR A 160 16.21 -18.36 -7.40
C TYR A 160 15.14 -19.09 -6.59
N ASP A 161 15.38 -19.19 -5.29
CA ASP A 161 14.44 -19.75 -4.29
C ASP A 161 13.42 -18.71 -3.80
N ASP A 162 13.71 -17.43 -4.00
CA ASP A 162 12.92 -16.30 -3.55
C ASP A 162 12.67 -15.30 -4.70
N PRO A 163 11.40 -15.08 -5.09
CA PRO A 163 11.03 -14.12 -6.13
C PRO A 163 11.44 -12.67 -5.82
N GLU A 164 11.49 -12.28 -4.53
CA GLU A 164 11.93 -10.95 -4.14
C GLU A 164 13.42 -10.77 -4.40
N ARG A 165 14.25 -11.78 -4.10
CA ARG A 165 15.70 -11.73 -4.37
C ARG A 165 15.99 -11.62 -5.86
N TRP A 166 15.29 -12.41 -6.67
CA TRP A 166 15.42 -12.31 -8.12
C TRP A 166 15.08 -10.90 -8.61
N TRP A 167 13.98 -10.33 -8.12
CA TRP A 167 13.58 -8.96 -8.48
C TRP A 167 14.61 -7.92 -8.04
N GLU A 168 15.12 -8.02 -6.80
CA GLU A 168 16.17 -7.14 -6.29
C GLU A 168 17.39 -7.15 -7.21
N ASP A 169 17.90 -8.34 -7.55
CA ASP A 169 19.15 -8.49 -8.30
C ASP A 169 19.00 -8.13 -9.78
N VAL A 170 17.89 -8.53 -10.39
CA VAL A 170 17.67 -8.38 -11.83
C VAL A 170 17.06 -7.03 -12.19
N VAL A 171 16.27 -6.41 -11.31
CA VAL A 171 15.58 -5.15 -11.62
C VAL A 171 16.09 -3.99 -10.76
N GLU A 172 16.14 -4.17 -9.43
CA GLU A 172 16.34 -3.06 -8.50
C GLU A 172 17.82 -2.62 -8.38
N HIS A 173 18.76 -3.56 -8.50
CA HIS A 173 20.21 -3.34 -8.45
C HIS A 173 20.82 -2.97 -9.80
N ARG A 174 20.05 -2.92 -10.90
CA ARG A 174 20.57 -2.42 -12.18
C ARG A 174 20.91 -0.93 -12.04
N GLY A 175 22.19 -0.61 -12.26
CA GLY A 175 22.64 0.78 -12.34
C GLY A 175 21.98 1.51 -13.51
N THR A 176 21.91 2.84 -13.44
CA THR A 176 21.35 3.69 -14.51
C THR A 176 22.28 3.82 -15.74
N GLY A 177 23.23 2.92 -15.91
CA GLY A 177 24.17 2.92 -17.03
C GLY A 177 23.61 2.09 -18.19
N GLY A 178 23.27 2.74 -19.30
CA GLY A 178 22.79 2.07 -20.52
C GLY A 178 21.53 2.72 -21.09
N ASP A 179 20.87 2.00 -21.99
CA ASP A 179 19.55 2.39 -22.51
C ASP A 179 18.50 2.33 -21.39
N VAL A 180 17.89 3.49 -21.10
CA VAL A 180 16.87 3.64 -20.04
C VAL A 180 15.59 2.86 -20.33
N PHE A 181 15.35 2.46 -21.58
CA PHE A 181 14.15 1.72 -21.99
C PHE A 181 14.36 0.19 -21.96
N ALA A 182 15.59 -0.28 -22.05
CA ALA A 182 15.93 -1.71 -22.12
C ALA A 182 15.34 -2.57 -20.98
N PRO A 183 15.31 -2.12 -19.70
CA PRO A 183 14.69 -2.91 -18.63
C PRO A 183 13.19 -3.17 -18.86
N PHE A 184 12.47 -2.18 -19.40
CA PHE A 184 11.03 -2.30 -19.66
C PHE A 184 10.74 -3.24 -20.84
N GLU A 185 11.57 -3.19 -21.87
CA GLU A 185 11.46 -4.10 -23.02
C GLU A 185 11.73 -5.55 -22.59
N ALA A 186 12.81 -5.79 -21.86
CA ALA A 186 13.15 -7.12 -21.36
C ALA A 186 12.06 -7.70 -20.44
N LEU A 187 11.50 -6.89 -19.55
CA LEU A 187 10.42 -7.32 -18.67
C LEU A 187 9.11 -7.57 -19.45
N GLY A 188 8.80 -6.72 -20.42
CA GLY A 188 7.65 -6.91 -21.31
C GLY A 188 7.73 -8.18 -22.15
N GLU A 189 8.92 -8.53 -22.64
CA GLU A 189 9.19 -9.79 -23.35
C GLU A 189 9.02 -11.01 -22.42
N ALA A 190 9.60 -10.97 -21.22
CA ALA A 190 9.46 -12.04 -20.23
C ALA A 190 7.99 -12.30 -19.87
N MET A 191 7.20 -11.24 -19.66
CA MET A 191 5.76 -11.35 -19.43
C MET A 191 5.01 -11.87 -20.65
N GLY A 192 5.46 -11.54 -21.86
CA GLY A 192 4.92 -12.08 -23.10
C GLY A 192 5.05 -13.60 -23.17
N VAL A 193 6.24 -14.13 -22.89
CA VAL A 193 6.52 -15.57 -22.87
C VAL A 193 5.63 -16.30 -21.84
N LEU A 194 5.51 -15.74 -20.64
CA LEU A 194 4.63 -16.33 -19.62
C LEU A 194 3.16 -16.35 -20.05
N ARG A 195 2.69 -15.32 -20.75
CA ARG A 195 1.31 -15.27 -21.24
C ARG A 195 1.05 -16.21 -22.40
N GLU A 196 2.06 -16.55 -23.19
CA GLU A 196 1.96 -17.57 -24.24
C GLU A 196 1.81 -18.96 -23.62
N GLU A 197 2.57 -19.26 -22.55
CA GLU A 197 2.54 -20.56 -21.86
C GLU A 197 1.29 -20.72 -20.98
N TYR A 198 0.97 -19.69 -20.18
CA TYR A 198 -0.05 -19.77 -19.12
C TYR A 198 -1.35 -18.99 -19.44
N GLY A 199 -1.44 -18.35 -20.61
CA GLY A 199 -2.60 -17.56 -21.03
C GLY A 199 -2.76 -16.24 -20.27
N SER A 200 -3.98 -15.81 -20.01
CA SER A 200 -4.28 -14.64 -19.17
C SER A 200 -4.10 -14.89 -17.66
N GLY A 201 -3.42 -15.98 -17.26
CA GLY A 201 -3.21 -16.32 -15.86
C GLY A 201 -4.50 -16.75 -15.12
N GLY A 202 -5.58 -17.04 -15.85
CA GLY A 202 -6.88 -17.38 -15.25
C GLY A 202 -7.68 -16.17 -14.73
N HIS A 203 -7.30 -14.95 -15.11
CA HIS A 203 -7.97 -13.74 -14.67
C HIS A 203 -8.90 -13.19 -15.77
N ASP A 204 -10.13 -13.69 -15.85
CA ASP A 204 -11.13 -13.18 -16.83
C ASP A 204 -11.38 -11.67 -16.67
N ARG A 205 -11.19 -11.14 -15.45
CA ARG A 205 -11.27 -9.70 -15.16
C ARG A 205 -10.16 -8.89 -15.86
N ASP A 206 -8.97 -9.46 -16.05
CA ASP A 206 -7.87 -8.76 -16.72
C ASP A 206 -8.19 -8.51 -18.20
N LEU A 207 -8.94 -9.39 -18.87
CA LEU A 207 -9.35 -9.15 -20.26
C LEU A 207 -10.21 -7.88 -20.40
N VAL A 208 -11.08 -7.64 -19.42
CA VAL A 208 -11.96 -6.47 -19.38
C VAL A 208 -11.18 -5.21 -19.01
N ARG A 209 -10.29 -5.30 -18.01
CA ARG A 209 -9.37 -4.21 -17.64
C ARG A 209 -8.51 -3.80 -18.83
N GLU A 210 -7.86 -4.76 -19.46
CA GLU A 210 -6.98 -4.55 -20.62
C GLU A 210 -7.74 -3.99 -21.83
N ALA A 211 -9.00 -4.37 -22.04
CA ALA A 211 -9.85 -3.77 -23.07
C ALA A 211 -10.11 -2.29 -22.80
N TYR A 212 -10.42 -1.92 -21.55
CA TYR A 212 -10.57 -0.53 -21.15
C TYR A 212 -9.26 0.25 -21.33
N MET A 213 -8.15 -0.29 -20.83
CA MET A 213 -6.81 0.30 -20.99
C MET A 213 -6.44 0.55 -22.44
N ARG A 214 -6.69 -0.41 -23.34
CA ARG A 214 -6.47 -0.22 -24.79
C ARG A 214 -7.32 0.91 -25.34
N ILE A 215 -8.60 1.02 -24.96
CA ILE A 215 -9.47 2.11 -25.43
C ILE A 215 -8.91 3.48 -25.00
N GLN A 216 -8.49 3.61 -23.74
CA GLN A 216 -7.90 4.85 -23.23
C GLN A 216 -6.56 5.18 -23.90
N LEU A 217 -5.71 4.18 -24.11
CA LEU A 217 -4.46 4.33 -24.85
C LEU A 217 -4.71 4.84 -26.27
N HIS A 218 -5.63 4.25 -27.02
CA HIS A 218 -5.99 4.71 -28.37
C HIS A 218 -6.54 6.15 -28.36
N ALA A 219 -7.34 6.51 -27.36
CA ALA A 219 -7.87 7.86 -27.23
C ALA A 219 -6.75 8.88 -27.00
N ALA A 220 -5.81 8.59 -26.09
CA ALA A 220 -4.65 9.42 -25.81
C ALA A 220 -3.72 9.54 -27.02
N GLN A 221 -3.45 8.45 -27.74
CA GLN A 221 -2.62 8.46 -28.95
C GLN A 221 -3.22 9.35 -30.05
N ARG A 222 -4.55 9.34 -30.20
CA ARG A 222 -5.24 10.21 -31.15
C ARG A 222 -5.16 11.69 -30.76
N GLU A 223 -5.21 11.99 -29.47
CA GLU A 223 -5.19 13.37 -28.96
C GLU A 223 -3.78 13.97 -28.94
N PHE A 224 -2.77 13.20 -28.52
CA PHE A 224 -1.43 13.71 -28.24
C PHE A 224 -0.36 13.27 -29.27
N GLY A 225 -0.67 12.31 -30.14
CA GLY A 225 0.29 11.65 -31.04
C GLY A 225 0.86 10.37 -30.43
N GLY A 226 0.98 9.32 -31.24
CA GLY A 226 1.32 7.97 -30.75
C GLY A 226 2.70 7.84 -30.09
N ASP A 227 3.68 8.60 -30.59
CA ASP A 227 5.06 8.70 -30.09
C ASP A 227 5.17 9.54 -28.80
N ARG A 228 4.11 10.23 -28.38
CA ARG A 228 4.12 11.17 -27.26
C ARG A 228 3.32 10.71 -26.04
N VAL A 229 2.89 9.45 -26.02
CA VAL A 229 2.16 8.84 -24.89
C VAL A 229 3.08 7.90 -24.13
N ALA A 230 3.20 8.12 -22.82
CA ALA A 230 3.80 7.17 -21.89
C ALA A 230 2.71 6.43 -21.11
N VAL A 231 2.90 5.14 -20.86
CA VAL A 231 2.03 4.33 -20.00
C VAL A 231 2.88 3.76 -18.88
N VAL A 232 2.43 3.87 -17.63
CA VAL A 232 3.02 3.18 -16.47
C VAL A 232 1.97 2.22 -15.93
N CYS A 233 2.25 0.92 -16.01
CA CYS A 233 1.35 -0.13 -15.56
C CYS A 233 2.14 -1.36 -15.10
N GLY A 234 1.46 -2.26 -14.40
CA GLY A 234 1.94 -3.60 -14.07
C GLY A 234 2.45 -4.30 -15.32
N ALA A 235 3.66 -4.85 -15.25
CA ALA A 235 4.34 -5.45 -16.38
C ALA A 235 3.52 -6.57 -17.07
N TRP A 236 2.66 -7.25 -16.31
CA TRP A 236 1.72 -8.25 -16.82
C TRP A 236 0.80 -7.74 -17.94
N HIS A 237 0.39 -6.47 -17.88
CA HIS A 237 -0.52 -5.87 -18.85
C HIS A 237 0.18 -5.43 -20.13
N VAL A 238 1.51 -5.25 -20.12
CA VAL A 238 2.27 -4.73 -21.28
C VAL A 238 2.04 -5.54 -22.56
N PRO A 239 2.12 -6.89 -22.57
CA PRO A 239 1.85 -7.67 -23.77
C PRO A 239 0.44 -7.44 -24.34
N ALA A 240 -0.58 -7.29 -23.49
CA ALA A 240 -1.95 -7.01 -23.93
C ALA A 240 -2.14 -5.61 -24.50
N LEU A 241 -1.35 -4.63 -24.06
CA LEU A 241 -1.37 -3.29 -24.62
C LEU A 241 -0.60 -3.19 -25.94
N ARG A 242 0.39 -4.07 -26.17
CA ARG A 242 1.10 -4.22 -27.46
C ARG A 242 0.27 -4.94 -28.52
N ARG A 243 -0.64 -5.82 -28.09
CA ARG A 243 -1.50 -6.60 -28.99
C ARG A 243 -2.37 -5.68 -29.86
N LYS A 244 -2.46 -5.99 -31.14
CA LYS A 244 -3.45 -5.38 -32.05
C LYS A 244 -4.84 -5.94 -31.73
N ALA A 245 -5.70 -5.11 -31.17
CA ALA A 245 -7.13 -5.39 -30.98
C ALA A 245 -7.97 -4.31 -31.67
N THR A 246 -9.17 -4.66 -32.12
CA THR A 246 -10.09 -3.65 -32.68
C THR A 246 -10.87 -2.99 -31.55
N LEU A 247 -11.13 -1.69 -31.68
CA LEU A 247 -11.98 -0.96 -30.73
C LEU A 247 -13.38 -1.59 -30.57
N ALA A 248 -13.89 -2.25 -31.61
CA ALA A 248 -15.16 -2.97 -31.56
C ALA A 248 -15.10 -4.20 -30.64
N ALA A 249 -14.00 -4.98 -30.71
CA ALA A 249 -13.80 -6.13 -29.83
C ALA A 249 -13.64 -5.70 -28.37
N ASP A 250 -12.86 -4.63 -28.12
CA ASP A 250 -12.68 -4.10 -26.76
C ASP A 250 -14.01 -3.58 -26.18
N ARG A 251 -14.81 -2.86 -26.96
CA ARG A 251 -16.14 -2.39 -26.53
C ARG A 251 -17.12 -3.52 -26.27
N ALA A 252 -16.99 -4.65 -26.96
CA ALA A 252 -17.83 -5.81 -26.72
C ALA A 252 -17.58 -6.42 -25.33
N LEU A 253 -16.32 -6.46 -24.88
CA LEU A 253 -15.95 -6.94 -23.54
C LEU A 253 -16.46 -6.03 -22.41
N LEU A 254 -16.63 -4.74 -22.69
CA LEU A 254 -17.15 -3.77 -21.72
C LEU A 254 -18.69 -3.68 -21.69
N LYS A 255 -19.38 -4.35 -22.62
CA LYS A 255 -20.83 -4.23 -22.75
C LYS A 255 -21.53 -5.03 -21.67
N GLY A 256 -22.47 -4.39 -20.96
CA GLY A 256 -23.30 -5.05 -19.96
C GLY A 256 -22.63 -5.21 -18.58
N LEU A 257 -21.49 -4.56 -18.36
CA LEU A 257 -20.85 -4.56 -17.04
C LEU A 257 -21.75 -3.88 -16.00
N PRO A 258 -21.91 -4.48 -14.80
CA PRO A 258 -22.65 -3.85 -13.72
C PRO A 258 -21.94 -2.56 -13.29
N LYS A 259 -22.69 -1.59 -12.78
CA LYS A 259 -22.14 -0.29 -12.37
C LYS A 259 -22.81 0.20 -11.10
N VAL A 260 -22.01 0.65 -10.15
CA VAL A 260 -22.46 1.34 -8.94
C VAL A 260 -21.93 2.77 -8.90
N LYS A 261 -22.59 3.65 -8.13
CA LYS A 261 -22.12 5.01 -7.93
C LYS A 261 -20.99 5.01 -6.90
N VAL A 262 -19.84 5.52 -7.29
CA VAL A 262 -18.64 5.56 -6.45
C VAL A 262 -18.18 7.00 -6.23
N ASP A 263 -17.53 7.23 -5.10
CA ASP A 263 -16.74 8.43 -4.83
C ASP A 263 -15.30 8.03 -4.52
N MET A 264 -14.35 8.94 -4.70
CA MET A 264 -12.94 8.67 -4.52
C MET A 264 -12.20 9.81 -3.83
N THR A 265 -11.25 9.45 -2.96
CA THR A 265 -10.36 10.42 -2.31
C THR A 265 -8.99 9.84 -1.97
N TRP A 266 -8.04 10.70 -1.60
CA TRP A 266 -6.78 10.31 -0.98
C TRP A 266 -6.95 10.09 0.51
N VAL A 267 -6.39 9.00 1.02
CA VAL A 267 -6.29 8.73 2.46
C VAL A 267 -4.84 8.45 2.87
N PRO A 268 -4.43 8.85 4.09
CA PRO A 268 -3.18 8.40 4.67
C PRO A 268 -3.07 6.88 4.68
N TRP A 269 -1.89 6.35 4.40
CA TRP A 269 -1.58 4.93 4.47
C TRP A 269 -0.40 4.67 5.39
N THR A 270 -0.05 3.41 5.63
CA THR A 270 1.11 3.05 6.46
C THR A 270 1.99 2.01 5.78
N HIS A 271 3.28 2.01 6.14
CA HIS A 271 4.19 0.93 5.74
C HIS A 271 3.71 -0.44 6.20
N ARG A 272 3.24 -0.59 7.45
CA ARG A 272 2.68 -1.86 7.95
C ARG A 272 1.55 -2.40 7.07
N ARG A 273 0.72 -1.52 6.53
CA ARG A 273 -0.34 -1.91 5.60
C ARG A 273 0.17 -2.24 4.21
N LEU A 274 1.20 -1.55 3.70
CA LEU A 274 1.87 -1.97 2.48
C LEU A 274 2.39 -3.41 2.58
N ALA A 275 2.81 -3.81 3.79
CA ALA A 275 3.36 -5.14 4.07
C ALA A 275 2.35 -6.26 4.30
N ARG A 276 1.11 -5.96 4.70
CA ARG A 276 0.09 -7.01 4.88
C ARG A 276 -0.16 -7.73 3.55
N ALA A 277 -0.06 -9.05 3.56
CA ALA A 277 -0.38 -9.91 2.43
C ALA A 277 -1.88 -10.22 2.28
N SER A 278 -2.73 -9.74 3.21
CA SER A 278 -4.19 -9.96 3.18
C SER A 278 -4.99 -8.65 3.15
N GLY A 279 -6.11 -8.69 2.44
CA GLY A 279 -7.18 -7.69 2.48
C GLY A 279 -6.96 -6.46 1.60
N TYR A 280 -5.83 -5.76 1.79
CA TYR A 280 -5.66 -4.39 1.29
C TYR A 280 -4.22 -3.95 1.03
N GLY A 281 -3.23 -4.80 1.32
CA GLY A 281 -1.82 -4.43 1.20
C GLY A 281 -1.28 -4.57 -0.21
N ALA A 282 -0.17 -3.88 -0.45
CA ALA A 282 0.57 -3.97 -1.71
C ALA A 282 1.37 -5.28 -1.87
N GLY A 283 1.43 -6.10 -0.82
CA GLY A 283 2.20 -7.34 -0.79
C GLY A 283 3.72 -7.12 -0.74
N ILE A 284 4.18 -5.99 -0.20
CA ILE A 284 5.60 -5.66 -0.09
C ILE A 284 6.09 -6.07 1.29
N ALA A 285 6.87 -7.14 1.44
CA ALA A 285 7.28 -7.60 2.76
C ALA A 285 8.12 -6.56 3.57
N SER A 286 8.82 -5.66 2.89
CA SER A 286 9.86 -4.79 3.47
C SER A 286 9.80 -3.31 3.03
N PRO A 287 8.66 -2.61 3.23
CA PRO A 287 8.48 -1.24 2.72
C PRO A 287 9.45 -0.22 3.33
N GLY A 288 9.88 -0.41 4.59
CA GLY A 288 10.88 0.44 5.21
C GLY A 288 12.29 0.27 4.64
N TRP A 289 12.64 -0.95 4.22
CA TRP A 289 13.86 -1.21 3.44
C TRP A 289 13.80 -0.56 2.06
N TYR A 290 12.70 -0.71 1.32
CA TYR A 290 12.54 -0.11 0.00
C TYR A 290 12.50 1.43 0.05
N GLY A 291 11.84 2.02 1.06
CA GLY A 291 11.92 3.46 1.31
C GLY A 291 13.34 3.93 1.60
N HIS A 292 14.13 3.15 2.37
CA HIS A 292 15.54 3.43 2.57
C HIS A 292 16.35 3.38 1.26
N LEU A 293 16.20 2.32 0.46
CA LEU A 293 16.88 2.19 -0.83
C LEU A 293 16.49 3.28 -1.83
N PHE A 294 15.27 3.83 -1.74
CA PHE A 294 14.81 4.91 -2.59
C PHE A 294 15.39 6.27 -2.18
N SER A 295 15.29 6.59 -0.89
CA SER A 295 15.71 7.88 -0.32
C SER A 295 17.23 8.02 -0.19
N VAL A 296 17.95 6.89 -0.14
CA VAL A 296 19.40 6.84 0.08
C VAL A 296 20.08 6.13 -1.10
N PRO A 297 20.34 6.84 -2.22
CA PRO A 297 21.01 6.24 -3.37
C PRO A 297 22.51 6.03 -3.16
N ASP A 298 23.12 6.75 -2.22
CA ASP A 298 24.55 6.66 -1.93
C ASP A 298 24.81 5.78 -0.69
N ARG A 299 25.67 4.77 -0.85
CA ARG A 299 26.10 3.87 0.25
C ARG A 299 24.90 3.30 1.04
N PRO A 300 23.93 2.65 0.34
CA PRO A 300 22.68 2.22 0.95
C PRO A 300 22.91 1.23 2.10
N VAL A 301 23.85 0.29 1.95
CA VAL A 301 24.15 -0.74 2.96
C VAL A 301 24.74 -0.10 4.22
N GLU A 302 25.73 0.78 4.09
CA GLU A 302 26.39 1.37 5.26
C GLU A 302 25.47 2.32 6.02
N ARG A 303 24.64 3.09 5.30
CA ARG A 303 23.64 3.96 5.92
C ARG A 303 22.51 3.17 6.57
N TRP A 304 22.13 2.03 5.99
CA TRP A 304 21.17 1.11 6.61
C TRP A 304 21.70 0.55 7.93
N LEU A 305 22.90 -0.03 7.93
CA LEU A 305 23.49 -0.62 9.13
C LEU A 305 23.79 0.45 10.21
N THR A 306 24.09 1.68 9.79
CA THR A 306 24.16 2.83 10.71
C THR A 306 22.80 3.17 11.32
N LYS A 307 21.72 3.10 10.55
CA LYS A 307 20.34 3.32 11.03
C LYS A 307 19.93 2.23 12.03
N VAL A 308 20.24 0.97 11.74
CA VAL A 308 20.02 -0.16 12.66
C VAL A 308 20.80 0.02 13.96
N ALA A 309 22.08 0.39 13.88
CA ALA A 309 22.89 0.63 15.08
C ALA A 309 22.37 1.78 15.94
N ARG A 310 21.76 2.83 15.34
CA ARG A 310 21.10 3.91 16.09
C ARG A 310 19.87 3.40 16.83
N LEU A 311 18.99 2.68 16.15
CA LEU A 311 17.81 2.07 16.78
C LEU A 311 18.19 1.20 17.98
N LEU A 312 19.20 0.33 17.81
CA LEU A 312 19.64 -0.54 18.90
C LEU A 312 20.20 0.26 20.09
N ARG A 313 20.93 1.37 19.84
CA ARG A 313 21.42 2.25 20.92
C ARG A 313 20.30 2.99 21.64
N ASP A 314 19.27 3.43 20.91
CA ASP A 314 18.10 4.08 21.49
C ASP A 314 17.32 3.13 22.42
N GLU A 315 17.53 1.82 22.25
CA GLU A 315 16.99 0.71 23.05
C GLU A 315 18.05 0.14 24.03
N ASP A 316 18.99 0.99 24.44
CA ASP A 316 20.05 0.74 25.42
C ASP A 316 20.99 -0.44 25.09
N ARG A 317 21.12 -0.82 23.81
CA ARG A 317 22.11 -1.82 23.35
C ARG A 317 23.46 -1.17 23.01
N VAL A 318 24.55 -1.83 23.41
CA VAL A 318 25.91 -1.35 23.19
C VAL A 318 26.40 -1.73 21.80
N VAL A 319 26.06 -0.91 20.79
CA VAL A 319 26.56 -1.08 19.42
C VAL A 319 27.62 -0.03 19.12
N SER A 320 28.87 -0.43 18.86
CA SER A 320 29.97 0.50 18.50
C SER A 320 30.12 0.69 16.98
N SER A 321 30.90 1.68 16.54
CA SER A 321 31.21 1.85 15.11
C SER A 321 31.98 0.66 14.53
N ALA A 322 32.75 -0.06 15.34
CA ALA A 322 33.44 -1.28 14.91
C ALA A 322 32.45 -2.37 14.51
N HIS A 323 31.34 -2.51 15.23
CA HIS A 323 30.26 -3.44 14.88
C HIS A 323 29.61 -3.08 13.54
N VAL A 324 29.40 -1.79 13.26
CA VAL A 324 28.84 -1.35 11.96
C VAL A 324 29.79 -1.68 10.82
N ILE A 325 31.10 -1.42 10.98
CA ILE A 325 32.11 -1.75 9.96
C ILE A 325 32.14 -3.25 9.69
N GLU A 326 32.12 -4.07 10.74
CA GLU A 326 32.12 -5.53 10.59
C GLU A 326 30.80 -6.04 9.98
N ALA A 327 29.65 -5.47 10.34
CA ALA A 327 28.37 -5.83 9.74
C ALA A 327 28.33 -5.50 8.23
N VAL A 328 28.90 -4.37 7.80
CA VAL A 328 29.03 -4.04 6.37
C VAL A 328 29.89 -5.08 5.67
N ARG A 329 31.08 -5.36 6.23
CA ARG A 329 32.01 -6.35 5.66
C ARG A 329 31.38 -7.74 5.57
N LEU A 330 30.62 -8.15 6.58
CA LEU A 330 29.92 -9.43 6.59
C LEU A 330 28.82 -9.46 5.53
N ALA A 331 28.02 -8.41 5.40
CA ALA A 331 26.99 -8.31 4.35
C ALA A 331 27.59 -8.42 2.94
N ASP A 332 28.72 -7.72 2.68
CA ASP A 332 29.45 -7.83 1.42
C ASP A 332 29.98 -9.25 1.17
N THR A 333 30.54 -9.88 2.21
CA THR A 333 31.06 -11.25 2.11
C THR A 333 29.93 -12.24 1.82
N LEU A 334 28.77 -12.10 2.48
CA LEU A 334 27.60 -12.93 2.25
C LEU A 334 27.05 -12.76 0.83
N ALA A 335 27.03 -11.53 0.30
CA ALA A 335 26.63 -11.28 -1.08
C ALA A 335 27.52 -12.04 -2.07
N VAL A 336 28.85 -11.95 -1.89
CA VAL A 336 29.82 -12.69 -2.72
C VAL A 336 29.64 -14.20 -2.61
N MET A 337 29.47 -14.73 -1.39
CA MET A 337 29.25 -16.17 -1.17
C MET A 337 27.95 -16.68 -1.81
N ARG A 338 26.94 -15.81 -1.91
CA ARG A 338 25.64 -16.12 -2.55
C ARG A 338 25.60 -15.79 -4.04
N GLY A 339 26.71 -15.34 -4.63
CA GLY A 339 26.77 -14.96 -6.04
C GLY A 339 25.94 -13.73 -6.39
N ARG A 340 25.61 -12.88 -5.41
CA ARG A 340 24.81 -11.67 -5.61
C ARG A 340 25.68 -10.49 -6.04
N PRO A 341 25.16 -9.58 -6.89
CA PRO A 341 25.90 -8.40 -7.32
C PRO A 341 26.10 -7.38 -6.18
N LEU A 342 25.14 -7.28 -5.25
CA LEU A 342 25.15 -6.35 -4.12
C LEU A 342 24.46 -7.00 -2.90
N PRO A 343 24.78 -6.56 -1.66
CA PRO A 343 24.06 -7.01 -0.47
C PRO A 343 22.62 -6.50 -0.47
N GLY A 344 21.66 -7.41 -0.36
CA GLY A 344 20.25 -7.10 -0.20
C GLY A 344 19.79 -7.17 1.25
N LEU A 345 18.46 -7.24 1.44
CA LEU A 345 17.88 -7.32 2.77
C LEU A 345 18.30 -8.59 3.53
N SER A 346 18.44 -9.72 2.84
CA SER A 346 18.86 -10.99 3.46
C SER A 346 20.27 -10.91 4.04
N GLU A 347 21.24 -10.41 3.26
CA GLU A 347 22.64 -10.32 3.71
C GLU A 347 22.80 -9.30 4.83
N THR A 348 22.08 -8.18 4.74
CA THR A 348 22.10 -7.17 5.81
C THR A 348 21.41 -7.68 7.07
N THR A 349 20.31 -8.42 6.97
CA THR A 349 19.62 -9.02 8.12
C THR A 349 20.49 -10.07 8.81
N ASP A 350 21.15 -10.94 8.05
CA ASP A 350 22.09 -11.92 8.60
C ASP A 350 23.28 -11.24 9.28
N ALA A 351 23.83 -10.18 8.66
CA ALA A 351 24.91 -9.41 9.26
C ALA A 351 24.49 -8.70 10.56
N VAL A 352 23.28 -8.13 10.59
CA VAL A 352 22.70 -7.55 11.81
C VAL A 352 22.55 -8.61 12.89
N ARG A 353 21.98 -9.78 12.54
CA ARG A 353 21.79 -10.90 13.46
C ARG A 353 23.12 -11.32 14.08
N SER A 354 24.14 -11.55 13.26
CA SER A 354 25.44 -12.05 13.72
C SER A 354 26.25 -11.02 14.49
N VAL A 355 26.28 -9.77 14.03
CA VAL A 355 27.23 -8.75 14.55
C VAL A 355 26.59 -7.77 15.53
N LEU A 356 25.36 -7.31 15.25
CA LEU A 356 24.70 -6.27 16.06
C LEU A 356 23.78 -6.85 17.13
N CYS A 357 23.30 -8.09 16.91
CA CYS A 357 22.34 -8.77 17.77
C CYS A 357 22.92 -9.99 18.49
N GLU A 358 24.22 -10.28 18.32
CA GLU A 358 24.92 -11.41 18.96
C GLU A 358 24.21 -12.77 18.75
N GLY A 359 23.59 -12.96 17.58
CA GLY A 359 22.84 -14.17 17.21
C GLY A 359 21.40 -14.23 17.75
N SER A 360 20.92 -13.20 18.46
CA SER A 360 19.59 -13.19 19.07
C SER A 360 18.50 -12.67 18.13
N ASP A 361 17.38 -13.40 18.07
CA ASP A 361 16.20 -13.00 17.28
C ASP A 361 15.35 -11.92 17.96
N VAL A 362 15.49 -11.71 19.26
CA VAL A 362 14.72 -10.72 20.02
C VAL A 362 15.02 -9.28 19.55
N PRO A 363 16.28 -8.79 19.60
CA PRO A 363 16.61 -7.47 19.04
C PRO A 363 16.45 -7.42 17.52
N LEU A 364 16.58 -8.55 16.82
CA LEU A 364 16.34 -8.61 15.37
C LEU A 364 14.86 -8.37 15.02
N SER A 365 13.93 -8.91 15.82
CA SER A 365 12.49 -8.68 15.67
C SER A 365 12.15 -7.20 15.79
N LEU A 366 12.80 -6.48 16.70
CA LEU A 366 12.63 -5.04 16.83
C LEU A 366 13.11 -4.28 15.59
N VAL A 367 14.26 -4.67 15.03
CA VAL A 367 14.78 -4.10 13.77
C VAL A 367 13.82 -4.40 12.62
N HIS A 368 13.28 -5.61 12.56
CA HIS A 368 12.29 -5.98 11.56
C HIS A 368 11.04 -5.08 11.64
N ASP A 369 10.44 -4.98 12.82
CA ASP A 369 9.21 -4.21 13.03
C ASP A 369 9.41 -2.71 12.76
N LYS A 370 10.46 -2.12 13.35
CA LYS A 370 10.69 -0.66 13.34
C LYS A 370 11.35 -0.14 12.07
N LEU A 371 12.13 -0.96 11.36
CA LEU A 371 12.91 -0.52 10.20
C LEU A 371 12.58 -1.27 8.91
N VAL A 372 12.52 -2.61 8.93
CA VAL A 372 12.27 -3.41 7.71
C VAL A 372 10.84 -3.20 7.22
N VAL A 373 9.87 -3.36 8.12
CA VAL A 373 8.47 -2.95 7.88
C VAL A 373 8.40 -1.44 8.04
N GLY A 374 8.68 -0.95 9.24
CA GLY A 374 8.67 0.47 9.55
C GLY A 374 7.28 1.03 9.84
N ASP A 375 7.27 2.18 10.50
CA ASP A 375 6.07 2.76 11.09
C ASP A 375 5.65 4.10 10.45
N VAL A 376 6.07 4.32 9.21
CA VAL A 376 5.76 5.55 8.49
C VAL A 376 4.25 5.60 8.22
N LEU A 377 3.62 6.70 8.63
CA LEU A 377 2.26 7.10 8.31
C LEU A 377 2.34 8.25 7.31
N GLY A 378 1.63 8.14 6.19
CA GLY A 378 1.56 9.24 5.22
C GLY A 378 0.69 10.40 5.68
N GLU A 379 0.72 11.47 4.90
CA GLU A 379 -0.03 12.70 5.15
C GLU A 379 -0.77 13.11 3.86
N VAL A 380 -2.00 13.59 4.03
CA VAL A 380 -2.85 14.11 2.95
C VAL A 380 -3.21 15.56 3.31
N PRO A 381 -3.19 16.50 2.35
CA PRO A 381 -3.48 17.91 2.62
C PRO A 381 -4.96 18.14 3.00
N ASP A 382 -5.23 19.19 3.77
CA ASP A 382 -6.58 19.58 4.21
C ASP A 382 -7.53 19.94 3.06
N SER A 383 -6.97 20.26 1.90
CA SER A 383 -7.69 20.55 0.65
C SER A 383 -8.24 19.30 -0.01
N ALA A 384 -7.75 18.11 0.35
CA ALA A 384 -8.24 16.86 -0.20
C ALA A 384 -9.72 16.67 0.15
N PRO A 385 -10.55 16.19 -0.80
CA PRO A 385 -11.93 15.84 -0.53
C PRO A 385 -12.01 14.90 0.68
N ALA A 386 -12.73 15.29 1.71
CA ALA A 386 -12.88 14.48 2.90
C ALA A 386 -14.34 14.45 3.28
N VAL A 387 -14.83 13.29 3.74
CA VAL A 387 -16.16 13.21 4.33
C VAL A 387 -16.28 14.22 5.48
N PRO A 388 -17.46 14.83 5.71
CA PRO A 388 -17.64 15.82 6.78
C PRO A 388 -17.14 15.36 8.15
N LEU A 389 -17.35 14.09 8.51
CA LEU A 389 -16.89 13.51 9.78
C LEU A 389 -15.35 13.48 9.89
N GLN A 390 -14.63 13.20 8.79
CA GLN A 390 -13.16 13.23 8.75
C GLN A 390 -12.64 14.64 9.01
N ARG A 391 -13.31 15.68 8.48
CA ARG A 391 -12.95 17.09 8.74
C ARG A 391 -13.18 17.46 10.20
N ASP A 392 -14.29 17.02 10.79
CA ASP A 392 -14.58 17.24 12.21
C ASP A 392 -13.54 16.54 13.11
N LEU A 393 -13.21 15.28 12.81
CA LEU A 393 -12.20 14.52 13.53
C LEU A 393 -10.83 15.20 13.45
N THR A 394 -10.40 15.61 12.26
CA THR A 394 -9.12 16.32 12.06
C THR A 394 -9.06 17.62 12.88
N ARG A 395 -10.16 18.37 12.93
CA ARG A 395 -10.29 19.57 13.77
C ARG A 395 -10.16 19.24 15.26
N LEU A 396 -10.80 18.17 15.72
CA LEU A 396 -10.74 17.73 17.12
C LEU A 396 -9.35 17.22 17.50
N GLN A 397 -8.69 16.46 16.63
CA GLN A 397 -7.31 15.99 16.79
C GLN A 397 -6.35 17.15 17.01
N ARG A 398 -6.43 18.21 16.19
CA ARG A 398 -5.63 19.43 16.34
C ARG A 398 -5.92 20.16 17.63
N LYS A 399 -7.21 20.36 17.95
CA LYS A 399 -7.64 21.06 19.18
C LYS A 399 -7.15 20.35 20.44
N LEU A 400 -7.21 19.02 20.47
CA LEU A 400 -6.84 18.19 21.63
C LEU A 400 -5.36 17.78 21.62
N ARG A 401 -4.61 18.16 20.59
CA ARG A 401 -3.22 17.75 20.35
C ARG A 401 -3.04 16.23 20.39
N LEU A 402 -4.03 15.49 19.89
CA LEU A 402 -3.97 14.04 19.72
C LEU A 402 -3.57 13.76 18.28
N LYS A 403 -2.31 13.40 18.07
CA LYS A 403 -1.81 13.04 16.75
C LYS A 403 -2.10 11.56 16.45
N PRO A 404 -2.61 11.23 15.26
CA PRO A 404 -2.66 9.86 14.78
C PRO A 404 -1.23 9.36 14.54
N GLU A 405 -0.92 8.19 15.09
CA GLU A 405 0.39 7.56 14.99
C GLU A 405 0.17 6.10 14.61
N ALA A 406 0.94 5.58 13.67
CA ALA A 406 0.87 4.18 13.26
C ALA A 406 1.43 3.25 14.35
N LEU A 407 2.34 3.78 15.18
CA LEU A 407 2.84 3.09 16.37
C LEU A 407 1.82 3.10 17.49
N GLU A 408 1.79 1.99 18.21
CA GLU A 408 1.09 1.93 19.47
C GLU A 408 1.73 2.89 20.47
N ARG A 409 0.91 3.76 21.05
CA ARG A 409 1.29 4.68 22.11
C ARG A 409 0.36 4.53 23.31
N GLU A 410 0.94 4.32 24.48
CA GLU A 410 0.20 4.40 25.74
C GLU A 410 -0.01 5.86 26.16
N LEU A 411 -1.24 6.20 26.50
CA LEU A 411 -1.67 7.54 26.92
C LEU A 411 -2.41 7.44 28.25
N GLU A 412 -1.79 7.96 29.30
CA GLU A 412 -2.43 8.16 30.59
C GLU A 412 -3.16 9.51 30.62
N LEU A 413 -4.44 9.49 31.01
CA LEU A 413 -5.31 10.66 31.10
C LEU A 413 -5.76 10.88 32.55
N ASP A 414 -5.65 12.13 33.03
CA ASP A 414 -6.23 12.55 34.31
C ASP A 414 -7.54 13.30 34.06
N LEU A 415 -8.67 12.66 34.32
CA LEU A 415 -10.02 13.17 34.01
C LEU A 415 -10.38 14.47 34.74
N ARG A 416 -9.59 14.89 35.75
CA ARG A 416 -9.77 16.19 36.41
C ARG A 416 -9.28 17.35 35.55
N LYS A 417 -8.39 17.08 34.60
CA LYS A 417 -7.91 18.06 33.62
C LYS A 417 -8.89 18.11 32.46
N GLU A 418 -9.41 19.29 32.18
CA GLU A 418 -10.44 19.49 31.15
C GLU A 418 -10.02 19.00 29.75
N THR A 419 -8.72 19.14 29.42
CA THR A 419 -8.15 18.64 28.16
C THR A 419 -8.14 17.10 28.11
N ASP A 420 -7.73 16.44 29.19
CA ASP A 420 -7.66 14.98 29.25
C ASP A 420 -9.06 14.35 29.31
N ALA A 421 -10.00 14.98 30.02
CA ALA A 421 -11.41 14.62 29.96
C ALA A 421 -12.00 14.79 28.55
N ALA A 422 -11.58 15.80 27.79
CA ALA A 422 -11.99 15.96 26.40
C ALA A 422 -11.37 14.90 25.47
N ARG A 423 -10.12 14.47 25.73
CA ARG A 423 -9.45 13.37 25.03
C ARG A 423 -10.16 12.04 25.28
N SER A 424 -10.41 11.69 26.53
CA SER A 424 -11.16 10.48 26.93
C SER A 424 -12.53 10.43 26.26
N ARG A 425 -13.30 11.53 26.34
CA ARG A 425 -14.62 11.62 25.66
C ARG A 425 -14.53 11.41 24.15
N LEU A 426 -13.51 11.93 23.48
CA LEU A 426 -13.34 11.70 22.04
C LEU A 426 -13.08 10.22 21.75
N LEU A 427 -12.18 9.57 22.50
CA LEU A 427 -11.83 8.17 22.30
C LEU A 427 -13.03 7.25 22.54
N HIS A 428 -13.79 7.48 23.61
CA HIS A 428 -15.04 6.75 23.85
C HIS A 428 -16.07 6.96 22.74
N ARG A 429 -16.24 8.20 22.25
CA ARG A 429 -17.15 8.46 21.13
C ARG A 429 -16.73 7.70 19.89
N LEU A 430 -15.46 7.73 19.53
CA LEU A 430 -14.96 7.00 18.36
C LEU A 430 -15.18 5.49 18.50
N ARG A 431 -14.99 4.91 19.69
CA ARG A 431 -15.33 3.49 19.93
C ARG A 431 -16.82 3.20 19.73
N LEU A 432 -17.71 4.08 20.19
CA LEU A 432 -19.15 3.95 19.93
C LEU A 432 -19.50 4.03 18.44
N LEU A 433 -18.67 4.72 17.64
CA LEU A 433 -18.78 4.76 16.18
C LEU A 433 -18.14 3.53 15.50
N GLY A 434 -17.62 2.56 16.27
CA GLY A 434 -16.84 1.44 15.72
C GLY A 434 -15.46 1.85 15.21
N ILE A 435 -14.99 3.07 15.50
CA ILE A 435 -13.66 3.58 15.13
C ILE A 435 -12.70 3.31 16.29
N GLY A 436 -12.02 2.16 16.25
CA GLY A 436 -11.08 1.70 17.26
C GLY A 436 -9.72 2.42 17.27
N TRP A 437 -9.70 3.76 17.36
CA TRP A 437 -8.43 4.49 17.47
C TRP A 437 -7.73 4.24 18.83
N GLY A 438 -8.50 3.99 19.88
CA GLY A 438 -7.96 3.70 21.21
C GLY A 438 -8.68 2.55 21.88
N GLU A 439 -7.92 1.73 22.59
CA GLU A 439 -8.42 0.69 23.48
C GLU A 439 -8.04 1.04 24.93
N PRO A 440 -8.97 0.95 25.90
CA PRO A 440 -8.63 1.10 27.31
C PRO A 440 -7.65 0.00 27.72
N ALA A 441 -6.62 0.40 28.44
CA ALA A 441 -5.66 -0.50 29.05
C ALA A 441 -5.77 -0.41 30.57
N GLU A 442 -5.36 -1.49 31.24
CA GLU A 442 -5.29 -1.49 32.70
C GLU A 442 -4.25 -0.46 33.19
N SER A 443 -4.70 0.47 34.03
CA SER A 443 -3.83 1.45 34.66
C SER A 443 -2.89 0.78 35.65
N ARG A 444 -1.57 0.83 35.38
CA ARG A 444 -0.56 0.29 36.31
C ARG A 444 -0.54 1.09 37.61
N GLY A 445 -0.99 0.49 38.71
CA GLY A 445 -0.75 0.98 40.08
C GLY A 445 -1.69 2.08 40.59
N SER A 446 -2.88 2.26 40.02
CA SER A 446 -3.86 3.27 40.48
C SER A 446 -5.27 2.70 40.60
N THR A 447 -5.82 2.69 41.82
CA THR A 447 -7.23 2.32 42.12
C THR A 447 -8.21 3.51 41.98
N GLY A 448 -7.73 4.68 41.56
CA GLY A 448 -8.56 5.89 41.42
C GLY A 448 -9.36 5.92 40.12
N THR A 449 -10.67 6.19 40.21
CA THR A 449 -11.61 6.32 39.08
C THR A 449 -11.37 7.54 38.17
N PHE A 450 -10.38 8.37 38.50
CA PHE A 450 -10.05 9.60 37.76
C PHE A 450 -8.90 9.42 36.75
N ARG A 451 -8.28 8.23 36.69
CA ARG A 451 -7.19 7.91 35.74
C ARG A 451 -7.63 6.86 34.76
N GLU A 452 -7.50 7.18 33.48
CA GLU A 452 -7.72 6.24 32.38
C GLU A 452 -6.43 6.06 31.60
N THR A 453 -6.10 4.81 31.29
CA THR A 453 -4.97 4.48 30.43
C THR A 453 -5.51 3.96 29.11
N TRP A 454 -4.96 4.46 28.01
CA TRP A 454 -5.40 4.14 26.65
C TRP A 454 -4.20 3.69 25.81
N ARG A 455 -4.35 2.61 25.05
CA ARG A 455 -3.43 2.27 23.97
C ARG A 455 -4.00 2.81 22.67
N LEU A 456 -3.27 3.71 22.04
CA LEU A 456 -3.67 4.37 20.81
C LEU A 456 -2.88 3.81 19.64
N ARG A 457 -3.58 3.45 18.56
CA ARG A 457 -2.98 3.05 17.28
C ARG A 457 -3.87 3.52 16.14
N TRP A 458 -3.33 4.29 15.21
CA TRP A 458 -4.06 4.72 14.03
C TRP A 458 -3.81 3.79 12.86
N GLU A 459 -4.86 3.12 12.39
CA GLU A 459 -4.81 2.31 11.17
C GLU A 459 -5.59 2.98 10.06
N PRO A 460 -5.20 2.84 8.78
CA PRO A 460 -5.95 3.42 7.67
C PRO A 460 -7.42 2.97 7.60
N GLU A 461 -7.78 1.83 8.21
CA GLU A 461 -9.16 1.27 8.26
C GLU A 461 -10.05 2.27 8.99
N LEU A 462 -9.49 2.97 9.96
CA LEU A 462 -10.20 3.98 10.72
C LEU A 462 -10.62 5.15 9.82
N SER A 463 -9.88 5.46 8.74
CA SER A 463 -10.31 6.48 7.77
C SER A 463 -11.55 6.02 6.97
N VAL A 464 -11.62 4.72 6.67
CA VAL A 464 -12.78 4.09 6.01
C VAL A 464 -13.97 4.06 6.96
N ARG A 465 -13.75 3.62 8.21
CA ARG A 465 -14.80 3.63 9.23
C ARG A 465 -15.28 5.04 9.56
N VAL A 466 -14.41 6.05 9.45
CA VAL A 466 -14.81 7.45 9.52
C VAL A 466 -15.64 7.85 8.29
N ALA A 467 -15.32 7.35 7.10
CA ALA A 467 -16.14 7.56 5.90
C ALA A 467 -17.52 6.88 6.02
N GLU A 468 -17.58 5.64 6.47
CA GLU A 468 -18.81 4.88 6.76
C GLU A 468 -19.68 5.57 7.82
N ALA A 469 -19.08 5.97 8.94
CA ALA A 469 -19.78 6.69 10.00
C ALA A 469 -20.29 8.07 9.52
N GLY A 470 -19.72 8.62 8.44
CA GLY A 470 -20.17 9.87 7.81
C GLY A 470 -21.54 9.79 7.13
N VAL A 471 -22.04 8.59 6.80
CA VAL A 471 -23.37 8.40 6.16
C VAL A 471 -24.51 8.85 7.08
N TRP A 472 -24.31 8.78 8.40
CA TRP A 472 -25.35 9.02 9.39
C TRP A 472 -25.21 10.36 10.14
N GLY A 473 -24.22 11.19 9.79
CA GLY A 473 -24.05 12.51 10.41
C GLY A 473 -22.76 13.25 10.04
N THR A 474 -22.73 14.56 10.31
CA THR A 474 -21.61 15.45 9.94
C THR A 474 -20.57 15.65 11.04
N THR A 475 -20.86 15.28 12.30
CA THR A 475 -19.94 15.44 13.45
C THR A 475 -19.97 14.23 14.39
N ALA A 476 -18.88 13.99 15.11
CA ALA A 476 -18.81 12.89 16.08
C ALA A 476 -19.80 13.08 17.26
N VAL A 477 -20.13 14.33 17.59
CA VAL A 477 -21.09 14.67 18.66
C VAL A 477 -22.52 14.33 18.24
N SER A 478 -22.95 14.82 17.07
CA SER A 478 -24.32 14.59 16.58
C SER A 478 -24.60 13.11 16.38
N TYR A 479 -23.61 12.34 15.92
CA TYR A 479 -23.77 10.89 15.72
C TYR A 479 -23.92 10.16 17.07
N THR A 480 -23.03 10.38 18.04
CA THR A 480 -23.13 9.66 19.32
C THR A 480 -24.43 9.96 20.08
N GLN A 481 -25.01 11.15 19.89
CA GLN A 481 -26.34 11.47 20.40
C GLN A 481 -27.44 10.67 19.70
N LEU A 482 -27.37 10.49 18.38
CA LEU A 482 -28.33 9.67 17.62
C LEU A 482 -28.22 8.19 17.95
N ARG A 483 -27.00 7.63 17.99
CA ARG A 483 -26.79 6.20 18.29
C ARG A 483 -27.17 5.82 19.73
N ALA A 484 -26.92 6.71 20.70
CA ALA A 484 -27.35 6.52 22.08
C ALA A 484 -28.88 6.50 22.22
N HIS A 485 -29.62 7.11 21.29
CA HIS A 485 -31.08 7.05 21.23
C HIS A 485 -31.62 5.77 20.57
N GLU A 486 -30.83 5.08 19.74
CA GLU A 486 -31.23 3.80 19.10
C GLU A 486 -30.86 2.56 19.93
N THR A 487 -29.93 2.69 20.88
CA THR A 487 -29.48 1.59 21.76
C THR A 487 -30.22 1.57 23.11
N LEU A 488 -31.16 2.49 23.33
CA LEU A 488 -32.10 2.57 24.45
C LEU A 488 -33.51 2.27 23.94
#